data_AF-A0A090VR49-F1
#
_entry.id   AF-A0A090VR49-F1
#
_cell.length_a   1.000
_cell.length_b   1.000
_cell.length_c   1.000
_cell.angle_alpha   90.00
_cell.angle_beta   90.00
_cell.angle_gamma   90.00
#
_symmetry.space_group_name_H-M   'P 1'
#
loop_
_entity.id
_entity.type
_entity.pdbx_description
1 polymer ?
#
loop_
_entity_poly.entity_id
_entity_poly.type
_entity_poly.pdbx_seq_one_letter_code
_entity_poly.pdbx_strand_id
1 'polypeptide(L)'
;MSNNFKTSTMRFLNLYVFLIIIQITFFACDSSKTSDKNLENPSISIADLKKGFKNPEIQYRPETWFHLNGNNISKEGLTLDLEAIKEAGLQGIHLFNKAGRPFPNVKPIEILSPEWEDMIRHAADECKRLGLKFTMQNCPGWSMTGGPWVPVEEAQREVVETVYRVEGGKTFNEVLQLDSLYHTPDYNYKDIQLLAFPTPKDDDLAPLNPSKIETNNSLVPWQDIFNPNSKIIVTRTTTRLDKPLEYYRNHGISKVDEVNTWVKTTFDKPVTLRTIKFPQLRHIIMGTQYPRIDLAIKVEALLNGKLMEVATVNLPDANWNDRRKHVTLAIPETTSNTFVFTFEGNHAIAPEFIRLSSSAKLHNHEAKAAKVLRRLEKNVQYDYAENTIIKANTIINLTDKMTSNGRLTWEVPEGNWTIVRFGHINMRLTNKPAVPEATGWESSKLDKIAIENHLRNGMIGNLIKDGGPIGDGKLHGLLIDSWESHVPTWTMNSEDMFKEFEQRRGYSMKTYLPATMGYIVESTEVTTKFLRDLRHTMDEVFIDNFFKHFATVAHDMGAEVYTEGAGGEVLPIDPCAIMALATSP
;
A
#
# COMPACT_ATOMS: atom_id res chain seq x y z
N MET A 1 30.92 76.72 53.68
CA MET A 1 31.97 77.38 52.86
C MET A 1 31.90 76.74 51.49
N SER A 2 31.18 77.37 50.55
CA SER A 2 31.73 78.10 49.38
C SER A 2 32.38 77.16 48.35
N ASN A 3 32.13 77.21 47.05
CA ASN A 3 31.33 78.10 46.22
C ASN A 3 31.18 77.44 44.83
N ASN A 4 30.06 77.70 44.18
CA ASN A 4 29.78 77.83 42.74
C ASN A 4 30.76 77.20 41.72
N PHE A 5 30.22 76.47 40.73
CA PHE A 5 29.70 77.03 39.47
C PHE A 5 29.01 75.95 38.61
N LYS A 6 27.88 76.33 38.00
CA LYS A 6 27.29 75.97 36.69
C LYS A 6 27.65 74.59 36.06
N THR A 7 26.73 73.78 35.54
CA THR A 7 25.68 74.11 34.56
C THR A 7 24.65 72.99 34.46
N SER A 8 23.40 73.41 34.25
CA SER A 8 22.26 72.64 33.73
C SER A 8 22.60 71.80 32.49
N THR A 9 22.29 70.50 32.51
CA THR A 9 21.61 69.73 31.42
C THR A 9 21.67 68.22 31.70
N MET A 10 20.81 67.70 32.58
CA MET A 10 20.54 66.25 32.59
C MET A 10 19.24 65.88 33.29
N ARG A 11 18.18 66.65 33.04
CA ARG A 11 16.80 66.25 33.35
C ARG A 11 15.81 66.45 32.20
N PHE A 12 16.29 66.86 31.02
CA PHE A 12 15.50 66.91 29.79
C PHE A 12 15.76 65.74 28.83
N LEU A 13 16.78 64.91 29.08
CA LEU A 13 17.09 63.81 28.15
C LEU A 13 16.14 62.62 28.29
N ASN A 14 15.56 62.38 29.47
CA ASN A 14 14.67 61.23 29.69
C ASN A 14 13.19 61.50 29.36
N LEU A 15 12.77 62.76 29.21
CA LEU A 15 11.41 63.07 28.73
C LEU A 15 11.34 63.21 27.21
N TYR A 16 12.42 63.66 26.56
CA TYR A 16 12.52 63.66 25.10
C TYR A 16 12.70 62.25 24.52
N VAL A 17 13.43 61.36 25.20
CA VAL A 17 13.55 59.97 24.74
C VAL A 17 12.22 59.22 24.85
N PHE A 18 11.36 59.54 25.84
CA PHE A 18 10.05 58.88 25.97
C PHE A 18 8.96 59.46 25.04
N LEU A 19 9.02 60.77 24.73
CA LEU A 19 8.13 61.39 23.72
C LEU A 19 8.56 61.08 22.28
N ILE A 20 9.86 60.87 22.02
CA ILE A 20 10.34 60.35 20.74
C ILE A 20 9.92 58.89 20.55
N ILE A 21 9.89 58.07 21.60
CA ILE A 21 9.45 56.67 21.50
C ILE A 21 7.93 56.54 21.28
N ILE A 22 7.10 57.50 21.74
CA ILE A 22 5.64 57.49 21.49
C ILE A 22 5.25 58.21 20.18
N GLN A 23 6.07 59.13 19.65
CA GLN A 23 5.88 59.66 18.28
C GLN A 23 6.44 58.75 17.19
N ILE A 24 7.41 57.87 17.50
CA ILE A 24 7.87 56.83 16.56
C ILE A 24 6.86 55.67 16.44
N THR A 25 5.96 55.48 17.41
CA THR A 25 4.90 54.45 17.32
C THR A 25 3.60 54.90 16.62
N PHE A 26 3.49 56.16 16.18
CA PHE A 26 2.35 56.64 15.37
C PHE A 26 2.71 57.16 13.96
N PHE A 27 3.99 57.09 13.54
CA PHE A 27 4.43 57.45 12.19
C PHE A 27 5.32 56.41 11.48
N ALA A 28 5.29 55.14 11.91
CA ALA A 28 5.97 54.04 11.24
C ALA A 28 5.01 53.03 10.55
N CYS A 29 3.79 53.46 10.25
CA CYS A 29 3.00 52.91 9.15
C CYS A 29 3.18 53.82 7.93
N ASP A 30 4.43 53.96 7.49
CA ASP A 30 4.68 54.33 6.10
C ASP A 30 4.76 53.01 5.36
N SER A 31 3.79 52.79 4.47
CA SER A 31 3.79 51.68 3.52
C SER A 31 5.04 51.83 2.66
N SER A 32 6.16 51.34 3.16
CA SER A 32 7.34 51.13 2.35
C SER A 32 6.90 50.17 1.28
N LYS A 33 6.73 50.72 0.08
CA LYS A 33 6.66 50.02 -1.19
C LYS A 33 7.77 48.96 -1.17
N THR A 34 7.45 47.77 -0.67
CA THR A 34 7.75 46.58 -1.43
C THR A 34 7.34 46.97 -2.83
N SER A 35 8.28 46.94 -3.77
CA SER A 35 7.88 46.68 -5.12
C SER A 35 7.08 45.39 -5.03
N ASP A 36 5.76 45.52 -4.85
CA ASP A 36 4.83 44.86 -5.72
C ASP A 36 5.48 45.06 -7.09
N LYS A 37 6.28 44.07 -7.49
CA LYS A 37 6.11 43.60 -8.84
C LYS A 37 4.62 43.38 -8.88
N ASN A 38 3.90 44.40 -9.34
CA ASN A 38 2.65 44.18 -10.01
C ASN A 38 2.99 42.98 -10.87
N LEU A 39 2.48 41.81 -10.47
CA LEU A 39 2.02 40.88 -11.46
C LEU A 39 0.94 41.71 -12.18
N GLU A 40 1.39 42.62 -13.06
CA GLU A 40 0.74 42.82 -14.32
C GLU A 40 0.68 41.40 -14.87
N ASN A 41 -0.35 40.65 -14.48
CA ASN A 41 -0.94 39.73 -15.41
C ASN A 41 -1.30 40.68 -16.55
N PRO A 42 -0.54 40.72 -17.65
CA PRO A 42 -1.02 41.46 -18.79
C PRO A 42 -2.34 40.79 -19.06
N SER A 43 -3.45 41.52 -18.91
CA SER A 43 -4.76 40.95 -19.18
C SER A 43 -4.70 40.49 -20.63
N ILE A 44 -4.52 39.18 -20.84
CA ILE A 44 -4.24 38.62 -22.16
C ILE A 44 -5.43 39.04 -23.02
N SER A 45 -5.16 39.84 -24.06
CA SER A 45 -6.27 40.39 -24.83
C SER A 45 -7.01 39.27 -25.55
N ILE A 46 -8.29 39.47 -25.87
CA ILE A 46 -9.03 38.51 -26.70
C ILE A 46 -8.31 38.31 -28.06
N ALA A 47 -7.59 39.33 -28.56
CA ALA A 47 -6.79 39.21 -29.77
C ALA A 47 -5.60 38.25 -29.59
N ASP A 48 -4.92 38.31 -28.45
CA ASP A 48 -3.81 37.41 -28.10
C ASP A 48 -4.31 35.98 -27.84
N LEU A 49 -5.41 35.83 -27.09
CA LEU A 49 -6.08 34.53 -26.91
C LEU A 49 -6.50 33.92 -28.25
N LYS A 50 -7.06 34.73 -29.16
CA LYS A 50 -7.46 34.28 -30.51
C LYS A 50 -6.25 33.86 -31.35
N LYS A 51 -5.10 34.52 -31.19
CA LYS A 51 -3.85 34.15 -31.86
C LYS A 51 -3.34 32.80 -31.34
N GLY A 52 -3.23 32.64 -30.02
CA GLY A 52 -2.82 31.39 -29.38
C GLY A 52 -3.78 30.23 -29.62
N PHE A 53 -5.08 30.49 -29.66
CA PHE A 53 -6.09 29.47 -29.96
C PHE A 53 -6.03 28.98 -31.41
N LYS A 54 -5.78 29.88 -32.37
CA LYS A 54 -5.63 29.50 -33.79
C LYS A 54 -4.33 28.77 -34.07
N ASN A 55 -3.25 29.17 -33.40
CA ASN A 55 -1.90 28.62 -33.58
C ASN A 55 -1.27 28.34 -32.22
N PRO A 56 -1.69 27.25 -31.54
CA PRO A 56 -1.15 26.91 -30.24
C PRO A 56 0.34 26.59 -30.34
N GLU A 57 1.11 27.15 -29.42
CA GLU A 57 2.54 26.85 -29.26
C GLU A 57 2.74 25.36 -28.98
N ILE A 58 3.90 24.82 -29.37
CA ILE A 58 4.18 23.38 -29.30
C ILE A 58 4.04 22.82 -27.87
N GLN A 59 4.40 23.61 -26.85
CA GLN A 59 4.31 23.22 -25.44
C GLN A 59 2.89 22.91 -24.94
N TYR A 60 1.86 23.38 -25.64
CA TYR A 60 0.45 23.14 -25.32
C TYR A 60 -0.17 21.98 -26.13
N ARG A 61 0.62 21.29 -26.95
CA ARG A 61 0.12 20.19 -27.80
C ARG A 61 0.16 18.85 -27.06
N PRO A 62 -0.59 17.83 -27.48
CA PRO A 62 -0.54 16.55 -26.77
C PRO A 62 0.79 15.82 -26.98
N GLU A 63 1.11 14.94 -26.02
CA GLU A 63 2.12 13.89 -26.12
C GLU A 63 1.40 12.54 -26.30
N THR A 64 2.12 11.49 -26.72
CA THR A 64 1.53 10.15 -26.91
C THR A 64 2.34 9.06 -26.23
N TRP A 65 1.67 8.04 -25.72
CA TRP A 65 2.33 6.80 -25.35
C TRP A 65 2.86 6.08 -26.59
N PHE A 66 4.09 5.58 -26.51
CA PHE A 66 4.82 4.94 -27.61
C PHE A 66 5.31 3.55 -27.17
N HIS A 67 4.50 2.53 -27.46
CA HIS A 67 4.76 1.17 -26.99
C HIS A 67 5.58 0.36 -28.00
N LEU A 68 6.80 0.04 -27.63
CA LEU A 68 7.58 -1.02 -28.26
C LEU A 68 7.05 -2.37 -27.77
N ASN A 69 6.43 -3.11 -28.69
CA ASN A 69 5.72 -4.35 -28.38
C ASN A 69 6.64 -5.57 -28.53
N GLY A 70 7.14 -6.07 -27.40
CA GLY A 70 8.09 -7.17 -27.33
C GLY A 70 9.42 -6.79 -27.97
N ASN A 71 10.03 -7.76 -28.64
CA ASN A 71 11.37 -7.62 -29.22
C ASN A 71 11.31 -7.17 -30.69
N ASN A 72 10.18 -6.60 -31.14
CA ASN A 72 9.92 -6.27 -32.55
C ASN A 72 10.19 -4.79 -32.82
N ILE A 73 11.46 -4.43 -33.04
CA ILE A 73 11.89 -3.02 -33.19
C ILE A 73 12.75 -2.88 -34.46
N SER A 74 12.56 -1.80 -35.23
CA SER A 74 13.40 -1.45 -36.37
C SER A 74 13.64 0.06 -36.43
N LYS A 75 14.83 0.48 -36.87
CA LYS A 75 15.16 1.91 -37.05
C LYS A 75 14.25 2.60 -38.06
N GLU A 76 13.95 1.92 -39.16
CA GLU A 76 13.04 2.43 -40.19
C GLU A 76 11.64 2.69 -39.62
N GLY A 77 11.09 1.74 -38.87
CA GLY A 77 9.79 1.91 -38.21
C GLY A 77 9.81 3.06 -37.20
N LEU A 78 10.84 3.14 -36.36
CA LEU A 78 11.01 4.24 -35.40
C LEU A 78 11.04 5.61 -36.09
N THR A 79 11.80 5.77 -37.18
CA THR A 79 11.85 7.02 -37.94
C THR A 79 10.48 7.36 -38.52
N LEU A 80 9.84 6.42 -39.22
CA LEU A 80 8.54 6.66 -39.86
C LEU A 80 7.44 7.00 -38.83
N ASP A 81 7.40 6.28 -37.70
CA ASP A 81 6.42 6.53 -36.66
C ASP A 81 6.63 7.90 -35.99
N LEU A 82 7.89 8.29 -35.71
CA LEU A 82 8.20 9.59 -35.10
C LEU A 82 7.96 10.75 -36.07
N GLU A 83 8.23 10.57 -37.36
CA GLU A 83 7.87 11.54 -38.41
C GLU A 83 6.35 11.72 -38.50
N ALA A 84 5.59 10.62 -38.46
CA ALA A 84 4.13 10.68 -38.43
C ALA A 84 3.59 11.40 -37.18
N ILE A 85 4.19 11.16 -36.00
CA ILE A 85 3.87 11.86 -34.74
C ILE A 85 4.12 13.37 -34.87
N LYS A 86 5.25 13.75 -35.49
CA LYS A 86 5.57 15.15 -35.75
C LYS A 86 4.60 15.79 -36.74
N GLU A 87 4.28 15.10 -37.83
CA GLU A 87 3.34 15.56 -38.86
C GLU A 87 1.92 15.75 -38.29
N ALA A 88 1.48 14.83 -37.43
CA ALA A 88 0.22 14.94 -36.69
C ALA A 88 0.21 16.12 -35.70
N GLY A 89 1.36 16.74 -35.44
CA GLY A 89 1.50 17.94 -34.64
C GLY A 89 1.67 17.68 -33.14
N LEU A 90 1.98 16.45 -32.71
CA LEU A 90 2.27 16.14 -31.31
C LEU A 90 3.61 16.76 -30.86
N GLN A 91 3.78 16.96 -29.56
CA GLN A 91 5.00 17.56 -28.99
C GLN A 91 6.02 16.55 -28.47
N GLY A 92 5.65 15.28 -28.32
CA GLY A 92 6.52 14.30 -27.67
C GLY A 92 5.91 12.92 -27.51
N ILE A 93 6.74 12.01 -27.00
CA ILE A 93 6.39 10.63 -26.72
C ILE A 93 6.74 10.22 -25.29
N HIS A 94 6.01 9.24 -24.77
CA HIS A 94 6.37 8.45 -23.58
C HIS A 94 6.65 7.02 -24.03
N LEU A 95 7.93 6.64 -24.10
CA LEU A 95 8.35 5.33 -24.59
C LEU A 95 8.20 4.24 -23.52
N PHE A 96 7.61 3.12 -23.90
CA PHE A 96 7.49 1.91 -23.08
C PHE A 96 8.03 0.70 -23.84
N ASN A 97 8.73 -0.19 -23.13
CA ASN A 97 9.16 -1.48 -23.65
C ASN A 97 8.40 -2.61 -22.96
N LYS A 98 7.24 -2.99 -23.49
CA LYS A 98 6.41 -4.05 -22.89
C LYS A 98 6.59 -5.40 -23.56
N ALA A 99 6.26 -6.47 -22.85
CA ALA A 99 6.16 -7.80 -23.42
C ALA A 99 5.17 -7.82 -24.59
N GLY A 100 5.52 -8.59 -25.63
CA GLY A 100 4.73 -8.73 -26.84
C GLY A 100 4.94 -10.10 -27.46
N ARG A 101 4.01 -10.52 -28.32
CA ARG A 101 4.18 -11.73 -29.11
C ARG A 101 5.28 -11.54 -30.15
N PRO A 102 6.00 -12.60 -30.54
CA PRO A 102 6.87 -12.55 -31.71
C PRO A 102 6.09 -12.11 -32.95
N PHE A 103 6.72 -11.29 -33.80
CA PHE A 103 6.14 -10.90 -35.08
C PHE A 103 6.75 -11.76 -36.21
N PRO A 104 5.94 -12.31 -37.14
CA PRO A 104 6.45 -13.17 -38.21
C PRO A 104 7.54 -12.48 -39.04
N ASN A 105 8.63 -13.19 -39.30
CA ASN A 105 9.75 -12.75 -40.14
C ASN A 105 10.48 -11.49 -39.64
N VAL A 106 10.31 -11.09 -38.38
CA VAL A 106 11.07 -10.01 -37.74
C VAL A 106 12.10 -10.64 -36.82
N LYS A 107 13.38 -10.29 -37.02
CA LYS A 107 14.45 -10.70 -36.10
C LYS A 107 14.23 -9.98 -34.76
N PRO A 108 14.07 -10.69 -33.64
CA PRO A 108 13.86 -10.06 -32.34
C PRO A 108 15.13 -9.35 -31.86
N ILE A 109 14.95 -8.21 -31.23
CA ILE A 109 15.98 -7.46 -30.49
C ILE A 109 15.76 -7.68 -29.00
N GLU A 110 16.74 -8.30 -28.34
CA GLU A 110 16.70 -8.59 -26.91
C GLU A 110 16.73 -7.29 -26.08
N ILE A 111 15.78 -7.11 -25.18
CA ILE A 111 15.67 -5.89 -24.37
C ILE A 111 16.84 -5.83 -23.40
N LEU A 112 17.43 -4.64 -23.21
CA LEU A 112 18.67 -4.38 -22.45
C LEU A 112 19.97 -4.82 -23.15
N SER A 113 19.92 -5.33 -24.40
CA SER A 113 21.13 -5.61 -25.18
C SER A 113 21.72 -4.34 -25.80
N PRO A 114 23.01 -4.35 -26.23
CA PRO A 114 23.60 -3.24 -26.98
C PRO A 114 22.82 -2.86 -28.24
N GLU A 115 22.23 -3.83 -28.93
CA GLU A 115 21.37 -3.59 -30.10
C GLU A 115 20.07 -2.87 -29.71
N TRP A 116 19.48 -3.21 -28.56
CA TRP A 116 18.32 -2.48 -28.04
C TRP A 116 18.70 -1.06 -27.61
N GLU A 117 19.84 -0.88 -26.94
CA GLU A 117 20.36 0.44 -26.58
C GLU A 117 20.55 1.33 -27.82
N ASP A 118 21.02 0.77 -28.94
CA ASP A 118 21.12 1.46 -30.22
C ASP A 118 19.75 1.83 -30.81
N MET A 119 18.71 1.02 -30.60
CA MET A 119 17.33 1.39 -30.98
C MET A 119 16.81 2.55 -30.15
N ILE A 120 17.06 2.54 -28.83
CA ILE A 120 16.66 3.65 -27.94
C ILE A 120 17.41 4.93 -28.31
N ARG A 121 18.70 4.83 -28.61
CA ARG A 121 19.50 5.94 -29.12
C ARG A 121 18.90 6.52 -30.39
N HIS A 122 18.56 5.67 -31.35
CA HIS A 122 17.94 6.09 -32.61
C HIS A 122 16.62 6.82 -32.36
N ALA A 123 15.74 6.30 -31.51
CA ALA A 123 14.49 6.98 -31.16
C ALA A 123 14.73 8.36 -30.50
N ALA A 124 15.67 8.45 -29.56
CA ALA A 124 16.01 9.70 -28.88
C ALA A 124 16.63 10.74 -29.83
N ASP A 125 17.52 10.30 -30.73
CA ASP A 125 18.13 11.16 -31.75
C ASP A 125 17.10 11.67 -32.77
N GLU A 126 16.14 10.83 -33.17
CA GLU A 126 15.04 11.21 -34.05
C GLU A 126 14.09 12.19 -33.37
N CYS A 127 13.75 11.98 -32.09
CA CYS A 127 12.99 12.96 -31.31
C CYS A 127 13.71 14.32 -31.28
N LYS A 128 15.02 14.33 -31.02
CA LYS A 128 15.83 15.56 -31.04
C LYS A 128 15.83 16.21 -32.43
N ARG A 129 16.00 15.44 -33.52
CA ARG A 129 15.94 15.92 -34.91
C ARG A 129 14.60 16.57 -35.23
N LEU A 130 13.51 15.98 -34.76
CA LEU A 130 12.13 16.42 -35.04
C LEU A 130 11.64 17.51 -34.06
N GLY A 131 12.40 17.81 -33.02
CA GLY A 131 11.99 18.71 -31.93
C GLY A 131 10.80 18.16 -31.14
N LEU A 132 10.81 16.85 -30.88
CA LEU A 132 9.88 16.14 -30.01
C LEU A 132 10.54 15.91 -28.64
N LYS A 133 9.76 16.00 -27.57
CA LYS A 133 10.19 15.53 -26.25
C LYS A 133 10.30 14.01 -26.24
N PHE A 134 11.37 13.51 -25.64
CA PHE A 134 11.58 12.09 -25.41
C PHE A 134 11.44 11.80 -23.92
N THR A 135 10.28 11.29 -23.51
CA THR A 135 10.01 10.80 -22.15
C THR A 135 10.02 9.27 -22.19
N MET A 136 10.45 8.61 -21.12
CA MET A 136 10.48 7.14 -21.08
C MET A 136 10.04 6.59 -19.72
N GLN A 137 9.42 5.41 -19.73
CA GLN A 137 9.17 4.66 -18.51
C GLN A 137 10.50 4.28 -17.82
N ASN A 138 10.53 4.32 -16.50
CA ASN A 138 11.75 4.11 -15.72
C ASN A 138 12.26 2.64 -15.70
N CYS A 139 11.48 1.70 -16.24
CA CYS A 139 11.83 0.28 -16.34
C CYS A 139 11.13 -0.42 -17.52
N PRO A 140 11.59 -1.62 -17.94
CA PRO A 140 10.86 -2.48 -18.86
C PRO A 140 9.48 -2.86 -18.34
N GLY A 141 8.53 -3.05 -19.24
CA GLY A 141 7.11 -3.13 -18.95
C GLY A 141 6.47 -1.74 -18.88
N TRP A 142 5.49 -1.61 -18.00
CA TRP A 142 4.86 -0.33 -17.70
C TRP A 142 4.80 -0.05 -16.20
N SER A 143 4.80 -1.08 -15.32
CA SER A 143 4.76 -0.89 -13.87
C SER A 143 5.79 -1.81 -13.14
N MET A 144 6.54 -1.36 -12.15
CA MET A 144 6.62 0.02 -11.64
C MET A 144 8.05 0.56 -11.54
N THR A 145 8.89 -0.02 -10.69
CA THR A 145 10.32 0.33 -10.54
C THR A 145 11.10 -0.94 -10.21
N GLY A 146 11.24 -1.81 -11.21
CA GLY A 146 11.93 -3.08 -11.06
C GLY A 146 12.69 -3.51 -12.30
N GLY A 147 13.56 -4.50 -12.15
CA GLY A 147 14.38 -5.04 -13.24
C GLY A 147 15.42 -6.03 -12.74
N PRO A 148 16.13 -6.72 -13.64
CA PRO A 148 17.12 -7.74 -13.28
C PRO A 148 18.31 -7.21 -12.46
N TRP A 149 18.52 -5.90 -12.43
CA TRP A 149 19.56 -5.24 -11.62
C TRP A 149 19.19 -5.08 -10.14
N VAL A 150 17.92 -5.29 -9.76
CA VAL A 150 17.47 -5.12 -8.37
C VAL A 150 17.84 -6.37 -7.57
N PRO A 151 18.77 -6.30 -6.60
CA PRO A 151 19.12 -7.47 -5.79
C PRO A 151 17.96 -7.84 -4.85
N VAL A 152 17.90 -9.10 -4.42
CA VAL A 152 16.80 -9.60 -3.58
C VAL A 152 16.72 -8.88 -2.23
N GLU A 153 17.84 -8.39 -1.72
CA GLU A 153 17.95 -7.59 -0.50
C GLU A 153 17.20 -6.26 -0.63
N GLU A 154 17.19 -5.69 -1.84
CA GLU A 154 16.56 -4.43 -2.19
C GLU A 154 15.13 -4.56 -2.71
N ALA A 155 14.62 -5.79 -2.82
CA ALA A 155 13.24 -6.03 -3.21
C ALA A 155 12.26 -5.49 -2.14
N GLN A 156 11.13 -4.95 -2.58
CA GLN A 156 10.07 -4.46 -1.69
C GLN A 156 9.60 -5.54 -0.71
N ARG A 157 9.35 -5.13 0.54
CA ARG A 157 9.11 -6.04 1.67
C ARG A 157 7.69 -5.97 2.21
N GLU A 158 7.26 -7.09 2.76
CA GLU A 158 6.09 -7.12 3.64
C GLU A 158 6.41 -7.73 5.00
N VAL A 159 5.71 -7.25 6.03
CA VAL A 159 5.70 -7.89 7.34
C VAL A 159 4.96 -9.23 7.27
N VAL A 160 5.51 -10.23 7.95
CA VAL A 160 4.98 -11.57 8.12
C VAL A 160 5.08 -11.99 9.58
N GLU A 161 4.14 -12.82 10.01
CA GLU A 161 4.03 -13.23 11.41
C GLU A 161 3.88 -14.74 11.52
N THR A 162 4.60 -15.35 12.47
CA THR A 162 4.37 -16.76 12.86
C THR A 162 4.01 -16.81 14.34
N VAL A 163 2.92 -17.51 14.65
CA VAL A 163 2.34 -17.58 16.00
C VAL A 163 2.62 -18.94 16.62
N TYR A 164 3.05 -18.94 17.88
CA TYR A 164 3.25 -20.14 18.69
C TYR A 164 2.47 -20.01 20.00
N ARG A 165 1.96 -21.14 20.48
CA ARG A 165 1.25 -21.24 21.76
C ARG A 165 2.11 -22.02 22.73
N VAL A 166 2.32 -21.45 23.91
CA VAL A 166 3.17 -22.04 24.93
C VAL A 166 2.46 -21.96 26.27
N GLU A 167 2.50 -23.05 27.02
CA GLU A 167 2.02 -23.10 28.40
C GLU A 167 3.14 -22.68 29.36
N GLY A 168 2.76 -21.95 30.40
CA GLY A 168 3.63 -21.41 31.42
C GLY A 168 4.18 -22.43 32.42
N GLY A 169 4.95 -21.92 33.39
CA GLY A 169 5.49 -22.73 34.48
C GLY A 169 6.58 -23.71 34.06
N LYS A 170 7.13 -23.55 32.84
CA LYS A 170 8.16 -24.43 32.28
C LYS A 170 9.17 -23.66 31.44
N THR A 171 10.36 -24.24 31.29
CA THR A 171 11.36 -23.76 30.35
C THR A 171 10.97 -24.18 28.92
N PHE A 172 10.78 -23.20 28.04
CA PHE A 172 10.62 -23.41 26.61
C PHE A 172 12.00 -23.38 25.95
N ASN A 173 12.35 -24.43 25.21
CA ASN A 173 13.63 -24.55 24.49
C ASN A 173 13.45 -25.22 23.12
N GLU A 174 12.77 -24.53 22.21
CA GLU A 174 12.46 -25.05 20.88
C GLU A 174 12.91 -24.09 19.76
N VAL A 175 12.98 -24.62 18.55
CA VAL A 175 13.22 -23.81 17.35
C VAL A 175 11.89 -23.30 16.81
N LEU A 176 11.73 -21.99 16.77
CA LEU A 176 10.56 -21.32 16.22
C LEU A 176 10.63 -21.36 14.68
N GLN A 177 10.13 -22.43 14.07
CA GLN A 177 10.16 -22.63 12.63
C GLN A 177 9.25 -21.63 11.89
N LEU A 178 9.78 -21.00 10.83
CA LEU A 178 8.97 -20.19 9.93
C LEU A 178 7.99 -21.07 9.16
N ASP A 179 6.90 -20.48 8.67
CA ASP A 179 5.98 -21.18 7.78
C ASP A 179 6.72 -21.66 6.52
N SER A 180 6.57 -22.94 6.19
CA SER A 180 7.12 -23.56 4.99
C SER A 180 6.77 -22.82 3.69
N LEU A 181 5.65 -22.08 3.66
CA LEU A 181 5.23 -21.24 2.55
C LEU A 181 6.24 -20.11 2.22
N TYR A 182 7.11 -19.76 3.16
CA TYR A 182 8.17 -18.78 2.97
C TYR A 182 9.44 -19.40 2.39
N HIS A 183 9.64 -20.72 2.46
CA HIS A 183 10.88 -21.37 2.02
C HIS A 183 10.91 -21.64 0.50
N THR A 184 11.03 -20.58 -0.31
CA THR A 184 11.24 -20.68 -1.77
C THR A 184 12.68 -20.31 -2.16
N PRO A 185 13.27 -20.82 -3.26
CA PRO A 185 14.68 -20.58 -3.58
C PRO A 185 15.12 -19.10 -3.61
N ASP A 186 14.16 -18.20 -3.82
CA ASP A 186 14.25 -16.75 -3.96
C ASP A 186 13.79 -15.96 -2.72
N TYR A 187 13.50 -16.63 -1.59
CA TYR A 187 13.06 -15.94 -0.38
C TYR A 187 14.21 -15.21 0.31
N ASN A 188 13.92 -14.03 0.83
CA ASN A 188 14.83 -13.24 1.66
C ASN A 188 14.07 -12.76 2.88
N TYR A 189 14.15 -13.54 3.96
CA TYR A 189 13.49 -13.27 5.24
C TYR A 189 14.48 -12.64 6.22
N LYS A 190 14.00 -11.70 7.04
CA LYS A 190 14.72 -11.16 8.19
C LYS A 190 13.77 -11.02 9.38
N ASP A 191 14.26 -11.30 10.58
CA ASP A 191 13.51 -11.06 11.81
C ASP A 191 13.32 -9.56 12.06
N ILE A 192 12.17 -9.18 12.61
CA ILE A 192 11.88 -7.84 13.12
C ILE A 192 11.94 -7.87 14.64
N GLN A 193 11.07 -8.69 15.26
CA GLN A 193 10.92 -8.73 16.71
C GLN A 193 10.22 -10.03 17.12
N LEU A 194 10.63 -10.60 18.26
CA LEU A 194 9.93 -11.69 18.91
C LEU A 194 9.20 -11.15 20.14
N LEU A 195 7.87 -11.22 20.14
CA LEU A 195 7.04 -10.74 21.25
C LEU A 195 6.27 -11.90 21.88
N ALA A 196 6.13 -11.87 23.20
CA ALA A 196 5.25 -12.77 23.93
C ALA A 196 4.25 -11.99 24.78
N PHE A 197 3.01 -12.46 24.87
CA PHE A 197 1.97 -11.88 25.72
C PHE A 197 1.01 -12.96 26.24
N PRO A 198 0.33 -12.75 27.37
CA PRO A 198 -0.70 -13.67 27.83
C PRO A 198 -1.74 -13.90 26.74
N THR A 199 -2.04 -15.17 26.45
CA THR A 199 -2.97 -15.55 25.39
C THR A 199 -4.35 -14.96 25.68
N PRO A 200 -4.89 -14.09 24.81
CA PRO A 200 -6.24 -13.59 24.94
C PRO A 200 -7.23 -14.74 24.97
N LYS A 201 -8.32 -14.60 25.74
CA LYS A 201 -9.32 -15.65 25.89
C LYS A 201 -9.80 -16.19 24.54
N ASP A 202 -9.79 -17.52 24.42
CA ASP A 202 -10.24 -18.31 23.26
C ASP A 202 -9.48 -18.06 21.95
N ASP A 203 -8.36 -17.32 21.96
CA ASP A 203 -7.57 -17.01 20.76
C ASP A 203 -6.77 -18.20 20.24
N ASP A 204 -6.50 -19.18 21.09
CA ASP A 204 -5.82 -20.45 20.78
C ASP A 204 -6.76 -21.55 20.27
N LEU A 205 -8.07 -21.30 20.26
CA LEU A 205 -9.04 -22.24 19.73
C LEU A 205 -9.00 -22.28 18.19
N ALA A 206 -9.14 -23.48 17.63
CA ALA A 206 -9.31 -23.66 16.20
C ALA A 206 -10.61 -22.97 15.71
N PRO A 207 -10.70 -22.60 14.42
CA PRO A 207 -11.95 -22.09 13.87
C PRO A 207 -13.10 -23.08 14.10
N LEU A 208 -14.28 -22.54 14.41
CA LEU A 208 -15.46 -23.31 14.77
C LEU A 208 -15.96 -24.12 13.57
N ASN A 209 -16.33 -25.38 13.81
CA ASN A 209 -16.86 -26.29 12.81
C ASN A 209 -18.32 -26.65 13.14
N PRO A 210 -19.32 -26.16 12.38
CA PRO A 210 -20.71 -26.50 12.61
C PRO A 210 -20.97 -28.01 12.46
N SER A 211 -21.72 -28.60 13.39
CA SER A 211 -22.14 -30.00 13.30
C SER A 211 -23.32 -30.20 12.34
N LYS A 212 -24.10 -29.14 12.09
CA LYS A 212 -25.19 -29.16 11.11
C LYS A 212 -25.30 -27.82 10.39
N ILE A 213 -25.65 -27.88 9.11
CA ILE A 213 -25.96 -26.72 8.28
C ILE A 213 -27.34 -26.88 7.63
N GLU A 214 -28.12 -25.79 7.63
CA GLU A 214 -29.40 -25.67 6.94
C GLU A 214 -29.40 -24.37 6.12
N THR A 215 -30.03 -24.34 4.95
CA THR A 215 -29.98 -23.17 4.04
C THR A 215 -31.18 -23.16 3.09
N ASN A 216 -31.53 -22.00 2.53
CA ASN A 216 -32.39 -21.91 1.34
C ASN A 216 -31.62 -22.02 0.01
N ASN A 217 -30.28 -22.06 0.05
CA ASN A 217 -29.44 -22.10 -1.14
C ASN A 217 -28.54 -23.35 -1.14
N SER A 218 -29.10 -24.47 -1.59
CA SER A 218 -28.43 -25.78 -1.64
C SER A 218 -27.38 -25.91 -2.74
N LEU A 219 -27.31 -24.95 -3.68
CA LEU A 219 -26.25 -24.89 -4.70
C LEU A 219 -24.87 -24.68 -4.07
N VAL A 220 -24.82 -23.92 -3.00
CA VAL A 220 -23.58 -23.50 -2.35
C VAL A 220 -23.10 -24.63 -1.44
N PRO A 221 -21.82 -25.03 -1.51
CA PRO A 221 -21.28 -26.14 -0.71
C PRO A 221 -20.98 -25.69 0.72
N TRP A 222 -22.00 -25.26 1.47
CA TRP A 222 -21.84 -24.64 2.79
C TRP A 222 -21.08 -25.51 3.80
N GLN A 223 -21.30 -26.83 3.76
CA GLN A 223 -20.60 -27.76 4.66
C GLN A 223 -19.09 -27.68 4.46
N ASP A 224 -18.62 -27.58 3.23
CA ASP A 224 -17.19 -27.43 2.93
C ASP A 224 -16.69 -26.02 3.20
N ILE A 225 -17.50 -25.00 2.87
CA ILE A 225 -17.16 -23.59 3.08
C ILE A 225 -16.92 -23.30 4.56
N PHE A 226 -17.76 -23.80 5.47
CA PHE A 226 -17.63 -23.59 6.91
C PHE A 226 -16.65 -24.56 7.58
N ASN A 227 -16.39 -25.74 7.00
CA ASN A 227 -15.47 -26.71 7.59
C ASN A 227 -14.01 -26.21 7.53
N PRO A 228 -13.33 -26.02 8.68
CA PRO A 228 -11.94 -25.55 8.72
C PRO A 228 -10.94 -26.53 8.10
N ASN A 229 -11.29 -27.83 8.04
CA ASN A 229 -10.44 -28.89 7.50
C ASN A 229 -10.60 -29.08 5.98
N SER A 230 -11.49 -28.32 5.33
CA SER A 230 -11.63 -28.36 3.87
C SER A 230 -10.34 -27.95 3.18
N LYS A 231 -9.94 -28.70 2.15
CA LYS A 231 -8.77 -28.39 1.33
C LYS A 231 -9.05 -27.18 0.44
N ILE A 232 -8.24 -26.14 0.60
CA ILE A 232 -8.31 -24.89 -0.16
C ILE A 232 -7.08 -24.75 -1.05
N ILE A 233 -7.31 -24.45 -2.33
CA ILE A 233 -6.29 -24.09 -3.29
C ILE A 233 -6.27 -22.56 -3.42
N VAL A 234 -5.14 -21.95 -3.09
CA VAL A 234 -4.92 -20.50 -3.25
C VAL A 234 -3.92 -20.27 -4.36
N THR A 235 -4.32 -19.50 -5.36
CA THR A 235 -3.47 -19.03 -6.45
C THR A 235 -3.33 -17.50 -6.37
N ARG A 236 -2.54 -16.91 -7.26
CA ARG A 236 -2.42 -15.44 -7.37
C ARG A 236 -3.76 -14.72 -7.57
N THR A 237 -4.73 -15.38 -8.19
CA THR A 237 -5.96 -14.71 -8.65
C THR A 237 -7.24 -15.27 -8.06
N THR A 238 -7.17 -16.43 -7.40
CA THR A 238 -8.36 -17.15 -6.92
C THR A 238 -8.06 -17.94 -5.66
N THR A 239 -9.08 -18.08 -4.82
CA THR A 239 -9.15 -19.04 -3.71
C THR A 239 -10.27 -19.99 -4.03
N ARG A 240 -10.05 -21.31 -3.96
CA ARG A 240 -11.03 -22.32 -4.39
C ARG A 240 -11.03 -23.52 -3.45
N LEU A 241 -12.20 -24.09 -3.18
CA LEU A 241 -12.30 -25.46 -2.73
C LEU A 241 -11.76 -26.38 -3.81
N ASP A 242 -11.08 -27.45 -3.38
CA ASP A 242 -10.56 -28.51 -4.27
C ASP A 242 -11.69 -29.41 -4.82
N LYS A 243 -12.66 -28.79 -5.53
CA LYS A 243 -13.88 -29.41 -6.07
C LYS A 243 -14.35 -28.69 -7.37
N PRO A 244 -15.04 -29.41 -8.28
CA PRO A 244 -15.59 -28.83 -9.51
C PRO A 244 -16.93 -28.11 -9.23
N LEU A 245 -16.87 -26.82 -8.88
CA LEU A 245 -18.02 -25.99 -8.50
C LEU A 245 -18.33 -24.91 -9.56
N GLU A 246 -18.35 -25.27 -10.85
CA GLU A 246 -18.46 -24.30 -11.95
C GLU A 246 -19.74 -23.46 -11.88
N TYR A 247 -20.90 -24.11 -11.69
CA TYR A 247 -22.17 -23.40 -11.62
C TYR A 247 -22.20 -22.43 -10.42
N TYR A 248 -21.79 -22.88 -9.22
CA TYR A 248 -21.66 -22.00 -8.05
C TYR A 248 -20.71 -20.82 -8.31
N ARG A 249 -19.55 -21.03 -8.92
CA ARG A 249 -18.57 -19.97 -9.20
C ARG A 249 -19.09 -18.91 -10.17
N ASN A 250 -19.96 -19.31 -11.09
CA ASN A 250 -20.56 -18.39 -12.07
C ASN A 250 -21.74 -17.59 -11.48
N HIS A 251 -22.43 -18.11 -10.46
CA HIS A 251 -23.64 -17.49 -9.90
C HIS A 251 -23.43 -16.85 -8.53
N GLY A 252 -22.47 -17.34 -7.74
CA GLY A 252 -22.19 -16.89 -6.38
C GLY A 252 -23.32 -17.15 -5.38
N ILE A 253 -23.29 -16.40 -4.28
CA ILE A 253 -24.32 -16.29 -3.26
C ILE A 253 -24.92 -14.90 -3.43
N SER A 254 -26.20 -14.84 -3.76
CA SER A 254 -26.95 -13.59 -3.77
C SER A 254 -28.36 -13.90 -3.30
N LYS A 255 -29.18 -14.48 -4.18
CA LYS A 255 -30.59 -14.75 -3.93
C LYS A 255 -31.01 -16.08 -4.54
N VAL A 256 -31.98 -16.72 -3.89
CA VAL A 256 -32.72 -17.88 -4.43
C VAL A 256 -34.16 -17.45 -4.51
N ASP A 257 -34.74 -17.47 -5.71
CA ASP A 257 -36.11 -17.02 -5.99
C ASP A 257 -36.40 -15.62 -5.40
N GLU A 258 -35.49 -14.67 -5.65
CA GLU A 258 -35.54 -13.28 -5.15
C GLU A 258 -35.39 -13.11 -3.63
N VAL A 259 -35.27 -14.20 -2.87
CA VAL A 259 -35.04 -14.17 -1.42
C VAL A 259 -33.54 -14.20 -1.12
N ASN A 260 -33.10 -13.36 -0.19
CA ASN A 260 -31.71 -13.35 0.29
C ASN A 260 -31.27 -14.76 0.71
N THR A 261 -30.05 -15.13 0.32
CA THR A 261 -29.47 -16.40 0.75
C THR A 261 -29.22 -16.37 2.25
N TRP A 262 -29.69 -17.37 2.97
CA TRP A 262 -29.38 -17.58 4.38
C TRP A 262 -28.80 -18.96 4.63
N VAL A 263 -27.92 -19.05 5.63
CA VAL A 263 -27.34 -20.30 6.11
C VAL A 263 -27.36 -20.33 7.63
N LYS A 264 -28.00 -21.35 8.19
CA LYS A 264 -28.06 -21.64 9.61
C LYS A 264 -27.00 -22.68 9.94
N THR A 265 -26.16 -22.37 10.90
CA THR A 265 -25.15 -23.25 11.49
C THR A 265 -25.60 -23.67 12.88
N THR A 266 -25.45 -24.95 13.20
CA THR A 266 -25.71 -25.50 14.54
C THR A 266 -24.45 -26.17 15.06
N PHE A 267 -24.23 -26.06 16.37
CA PHE A 267 -23.12 -26.66 17.10
C PHE A 267 -23.67 -27.56 18.21
N ASP A 268 -22.95 -28.67 18.48
CA ASP A 268 -23.37 -29.64 19.50
C ASP A 268 -23.32 -29.07 20.92
N LYS A 269 -22.51 -28.04 21.13
CA LYS A 269 -22.36 -27.30 22.38
C LYS A 269 -22.40 -25.80 22.10
N PRO A 270 -22.76 -24.96 23.08
CA PRO A 270 -22.65 -23.52 22.92
C PRO A 270 -21.22 -23.12 22.55
N VAL A 271 -21.08 -22.30 21.53
CA VAL A 271 -19.81 -21.73 21.09
C VAL A 271 -19.88 -20.21 21.17
N THR A 272 -18.75 -19.57 21.46
CA THR A 272 -18.63 -18.12 21.46
C THR A 272 -18.08 -17.65 20.12
N LEU A 273 -18.84 -16.83 19.40
CA LEU A 273 -18.44 -16.24 18.13
C LEU A 273 -18.05 -14.77 18.33
N ARG A 274 -16.91 -14.38 17.77
CA ARG A 274 -16.40 -12.99 17.80
C ARG A 274 -16.01 -12.47 16.42
N THR A 275 -15.55 -13.34 15.52
CA THR A 275 -15.08 -12.94 14.19
C THR A 275 -15.50 -13.91 13.09
N ILE A 276 -15.67 -13.36 11.89
CA ILE A 276 -15.98 -14.06 10.65
C ILE A 276 -14.90 -13.69 9.63
N LYS A 277 -14.24 -14.69 9.05
CA LYS A 277 -13.16 -14.47 8.09
C LYS A 277 -13.50 -15.03 6.71
N PHE A 278 -13.30 -14.20 5.70
CA PHE A 278 -13.50 -14.50 4.28
C PHE A 278 -12.16 -14.58 3.53
N PRO A 279 -12.14 -15.18 2.32
CA PRO A 279 -11.05 -15.03 1.38
C PRO A 279 -10.79 -13.55 1.04
N GLN A 280 -9.72 -13.30 0.28
CA GLN A 280 -9.41 -11.98 -0.26
C GLN A 280 -10.58 -11.46 -1.10
N LEU A 281 -10.92 -10.17 -1.00
CA LEU A 281 -12.14 -9.64 -1.62
C LEU A 281 -12.16 -9.86 -3.13
N ARG A 282 -11.02 -9.68 -3.79
CA ARG A 282 -10.94 -9.89 -5.24
C ARG A 282 -11.09 -11.36 -5.66
N HIS A 283 -10.97 -12.30 -4.71
CA HIS A 283 -11.18 -13.73 -4.98
C HIS A 283 -12.66 -14.12 -4.87
N ILE A 284 -13.49 -13.36 -4.14
CA ILE A 284 -14.92 -13.65 -3.96
C ILE A 284 -15.82 -12.74 -4.79
N ILE A 285 -15.35 -11.55 -5.16
CA ILE A 285 -16.02 -10.61 -6.07
C ILE A 285 -15.39 -10.78 -7.45
N MET A 286 -15.75 -11.86 -8.15
CA MET A 286 -15.19 -12.17 -9.48
C MET A 286 -15.85 -11.33 -10.58
N GLY A 287 -15.10 -11.02 -11.65
CA GLY A 287 -15.64 -10.45 -12.89
C GLY A 287 -16.02 -8.96 -12.86
N THR A 288 -16.36 -8.40 -11.69
CA THR A 288 -16.82 -7.01 -11.57
C THR A 288 -16.01 -6.25 -10.52
N GLN A 289 -15.80 -4.96 -10.74
CA GLN A 289 -15.39 -4.03 -9.70
C GLN A 289 -16.54 -3.08 -9.42
N TYR A 290 -17.00 -3.09 -8.17
CA TYR A 290 -18.10 -2.24 -7.75
C TYR A 290 -17.52 -0.98 -7.09
N PRO A 291 -17.89 0.23 -7.55
CA PRO A 291 -17.48 1.47 -6.89
C PRO A 291 -17.88 1.51 -5.41
N ARG A 292 -19.03 0.89 -5.10
CA ARG A 292 -19.51 0.63 -3.76
C ARG A 292 -20.05 -0.79 -3.71
N ILE A 293 -19.61 -1.58 -2.74
CA ILE A 293 -20.15 -2.92 -2.53
C ILE A 293 -21.49 -2.79 -1.80
N ASP A 294 -22.55 -3.31 -2.41
CA ASP A 294 -23.88 -3.47 -1.83
C ASP A 294 -24.07 -4.93 -1.37
N LEU A 295 -23.43 -5.25 -0.25
CA LEU A 295 -23.50 -6.55 0.41
C LEU A 295 -23.30 -6.39 1.92
N ALA A 296 -24.25 -6.89 2.68
CA ALA A 296 -24.19 -6.99 4.13
C ALA A 296 -24.46 -8.42 4.59
N ILE A 297 -23.90 -8.79 5.74
CA ILE A 297 -24.14 -10.07 6.39
C ILE A 297 -24.88 -9.76 7.68
N LYS A 298 -26.17 -10.08 7.71
CA LYS A 298 -26.95 -10.10 8.95
C LYS A 298 -26.66 -11.40 9.68
N VAL A 299 -26.21 -11.28 10.92
CA VAL A 299 -25.90 -12.37 11.83
C VAL A 299 -26.95 -12.39 12.92
N GLU A 300 -27.63 -13.52 13.06
CA GLU A 300 -28.59 -13.76 14.12
C GLU A 300 -28.14 -14.97 14.95
N ALA A 301 -28.46 -14.99 16.23
CA ALA A 301 -28.17 -16.10 17.13
C ALA A 301 -29.42 -16.52 17.90
N LEU A 302 -29.51 -17.82 18.22
CA LEU A 302 -30.58 -18.32 19.08
C LEU A 302 -30.24 -17.97 20.53
N LEU A 303 -30.96 -17.01 21.10
CA LEU A 303 -30.76 -16.49 22.45
C LEU A 303 -32.10 -16.55 23.20
N ASN A 304 -32.12 -17.13 24.39
CA ASN A 304 -33.33 -17.30 25.20
C ASN A 304 -34.50 -17.94 24.43
N GLY A 305 -34.20 -18.91 23.55
CA GLY A 305 -35.19 -19.61 22.73
C GLY A 305 -35.72 -18.84 21.51
N LYS A 306 -35.23 -17.62 21.24
CA LYS A 306 -35.62 -16.80 20.09
C LYS A 306 -34.41 -16.44 19.23
N LEU A 307 -34.59 -16.43 17.92
CA LEU A 307 -33.59 -15.90 17.01
C LEU A 307 -33.55 -14.37 17.15
N MET A 308 -32.38 -13.82 17.50
CA MET A 308 -32.17 -12.38 17.69
C MET A 308 -30.99 -11.91 16.83
N GLU A 309 -31.13 -10.74 16.22
CA GLU A 309 -30.04 -10.10 15.50
C GLU A 309 -28.90 -9.73 16.45
N VAL A 310 -27.69 -10.13 16.06
CA VAL A 310 -26.43 -9.85 16.75
C VAL A 310 -25.75 -8.64 16.10
N ALA A 311 -25.65 -8.65 14.77
CA ALA A 311 -25.06 -7.58 13.98
C ALA A 311 -25.46 -7.70 12.52
N THR A 312 -25.47 -6.57 11.82
CA THR A 312 -25.44 -6.52 10.35
C THR A 312 -24.15 -5.84 9.93
N VAL A 313 -23.29 -6.56 9.20
CA VAL A 313 -21.91 -6.13 8.88
C VAL A 313 -21.72 -6.06 7.38
N ASN A 314 -21.24 -4.91 6.88
CA ASN A 314 -20.97 -4.73 5.46
C ASN A 314 -19.65 -5.42 5.05
N LEU A 315 -19.59 -5.91 3.81
CA LEU A 315 -18.29 -6.15 3.19
C LEU A 315 -17.68 -4.81 2.76
N PRO A 316 -16.42 -4.52 3.10
CA PRO A 316 -15.83 -3.21 2.81
C PRO A 316 -15.50 -3.08 1.33
N ASP A 317 -15.68 -1.88 0.77
CA ASP A 317 -15.21 -1.56 -0.59
C ASP A 317 -13.70 -1.81 -0.69
N ALA A 318 -13.27 -2.29 -1.86
CA ALA A 318 -11.88 -2.63 -2.14
C ALA A 318 -11.52 -2.36 -3.60
N ASN A 319 -10.26 -2.60 -3.93
CA ASN A 319 -9.71 -2.33 -5.25
C ASN A 319 -9.43 -3.61 -6.05
N TRP A 320 -9.06 -3.40 -7.31
CA TRP A 320 -8.75 -4.44 -8.30
C TRP A 320 -7.62 -5.39 -7.87
N ASN A 321 -6.76 -4.96 -6.95
CA ASN A 321 -5.54 -5.62 -6.53
C ASN A 321 -5.61 -6.18 -5.09
N ASP A 322 -6.78 -6.16 -4.43
CA ASP A 322 -7.00 -6.74 -3.10
C ASP A 322 -7.08 -8.28 -3.13
N ARG A 323 -5.91 -8.88 -3.41
CA ARG A 323 -5.71 -10.31 -3.66
C ARG A 323 -4.83 -11.01 -2.63
N ARG A 324 -4.23 -10.27 -1.69
CA ARG A 324 -3.20 -10.81 -0.78
C ARG A 324 -3.67 -11.08 0.64
N LYS A 325 -4.56 -10.26 1.20
CA LYS A 325 -4.97 -10.37 2.60
C LYS A 325 -6.44 -10.78 2.69
N HIS A 326 -6.74 -11.69 3.62
CA HIS A 326 -8.11 -12.08 3.95
C HIS A 326 -8.93 -10.89 4.47
N VAL A 327 -10.23 -11.09 4.65
CA VAL A 327 -11.11 -10.10 5.31
C VAL A 327 -11.55 -10.65 6.64
N THR A 328 -11.29 -9.93 7.72
CA THR A 328 -11.79 -10.26 9.06
C THR A 328 -12.86 -9.28 9.48
N LEU A 329 -14.08 -9.77 9.68
CA LEU A 329 -15.22 -9.00 10.18
C LEU A 329 -15.44 -9.37 11.64
N ALA A 330 -15.38 -8.38 12.53
CA ALA A 330 -15.77 -8.57 13.94
C ALA A 330 -17.28 -8.46 14.11
N ILE A 331 -17.81 -9.12 15.13
CA ILE A 331 -19.19 -9.00 15.61
C ILE A 331 -19.20 -8.89 17.14
N PRO A 332 -20.30 -8.44 17.78
CA PRO A 332 -20.45 -8.52 19.22
C PRO A 332 -20.28 -9.95 19.73
N GLU A 333 -19.53 -10.12 20.81
CA GLU A 333 -19.32 -11.42 21.43
C GLU A 333 -20.66 -12.09 21.73
N THR A 334 -20.90 -13.24 21.12
CA THR A 334 -22.18 -13.95 21.26
C THR A 334 -21.94 -15.42 21.48
N THR A 335 -22.55 -15.97 22.53
CA THR A 335 -22.52 -17.41 22.81
C THR A 335 -23.86 -18.05 22.46
N SER A 336 -23.85 -19.02 21.55
CA SER A 336 -25.05 -19.76 21.16
C SER A 336 -24.67 -21.11 20.55
N ASN A 337 -25.64 -22.02 20.47
CA ASN A 337 -25.51 -23.25 19.67
C ASN A 337 -25.90 -23.03 18.21
N THR A 338 -26.57 -21.91 17.89
CA THR A 338 -27.15 -21.71 16.56
C THR A 338 -26.94 -20.28 16.10
N PHE A 339 -26.40 -20.13 14.90
CA PHE A 339 -26.24 -18.84 14.22
C PHE A 339 -26.84 -18.91 12.81
N VAL A 340 -27.52 -17.84 12.39
CA VAL A 340 -28.02 -17.67 11.02
C VAL A 340 -27.28 -16.50 10.39
N PHE A 341 -26.71 -16.74 9.21
CA PHE A 341 -26.05 -15.73 8.39
C PHE A 341 -26.93 -15.48 7.16
N THR A 342 -27.47 -14.27 7.03
CA THR A 342 -28.24 -13.85 5.86
C THR A 342 -27.40 -12.86 5.05
N PHE A 343 -27.18 -13.18 3.78
CA PHE A 343 -26.44 -12.34 2.84
C PHE A 343 -27.43 -11.39 2.14
N GLU A 344 -27.39 -10.12 2.53
CA GLU A 344 -28.29 -9.07 2.08
C GLU A 344 -27.61 -8.15 1.07
N GLY A 345 -28.37 -7.50 0.20
CA GLY A 345 -27.85 -6.62 -0.87
C GLY A 345 -28.05 -7.21 -2.26
N ASN A 346 -27.50 -6.53 -3.27
CA ASN A 346 -27.69 -6.90 -4.68
C ASN A 346 -26.46 -7.53 -5.33
N HIS A 347 -25.27 -7.41 -4.73
CA HIS A 347 -24.05 -7.97 -5.32
C HIS A 347 -23.82 -9.41 -4.86
N ALA A 348 -23.61 -10.31 -5.82
CA ALA A 348 -23.25 -11.69 -5.55
C ALA A 348 -21.77 -11.83 -5.19
N ILE A 349 -21.44 -12.73 -4.26
CA ILE A 349 -20.06 -13.14 -3.97
C ILE A 349 -19.90 -14.66 -4.01
N ALA A 350 -18.70 -15.17 -4.26
CA ALA A 350 -18.42 -16.60 -4.28
C ALA A 350 -17.35 -16.97 -3.23
N PRO A 351 -17.67 -16.91 -1.91
CA PRO A 351 -16.73 -17.28 -0.87
C PRO A 351 -16.52 -18.79 -0.80
N GLU A 352 -15.31 -19.23 -1.11
CA GLU A 352 -14.92 -20.65 -1.09
C GLU A 352 -14.50 -21.12 0.31
N PHE A 353 -14.43 -20.20 1.28
CA PHE A 353 -14.42 -20.53 2.70
C PHE A 353 -15.07 -19.41 3.52
N ILE A 354 -15.61 -19.75 4.69
CA ILE A 354 -15.97 -18.83 5.76
C ILE A 354 -15.45 -19.44 7.06
N ARG A 355 -14.64 -18.71 7.81
CA ARG A 355 -14.12 -19.19 9.11
C ARG A 355 -14.79 -18.42 10.23
N LEU A 356 -15.48 -19.14 11.09
CA LEU A 356 -16.07 -18.65 12.33
C LEU A 356 -15.05 -18.82 13.44
N SER A 357 -14.79 -17.80 14.26
CA SER A 357 -13.77 -17.89 15.30
C SER A 357 -14.19 -17.20 16.59
N SER A 358 -13.74 -17.81 17.69
CA SER A 358 -13.79 -17.23 19.03
C SER A 358 -12.69 -16.21 19.27
N SER A 359 -11.70 -16.07 18.38
CA SER A 359 -10.66 -15.05 18.53
C SER A 359 -11.24 -13.64 18.37
N ALA A 360 -10.99 -12.79 19.37
CA ALA A 360 -11.31 -11.37 19.32
C ALA A 360 -10.31 -10.64 18.42
N LYS A 361 -10.80 -10.07 17.33
CA LYS A 361 -10.00 -9.22 16.43
C LYS A 361 -10.73 -7.95 16.08
N LEU A 362 -9.98 -6.88 15.90
CA LEU A 362 -10.50 -5.61 15.41
C LEU A 362 -11.10 -5.80 14.01
N HIS A 363 -12.31 -5.25 13.81
CA HIS A 363 -12.99 -5.28 12.52
C HIS A 363 -12.13 -4.68 11.40
N ASN A 364 -11.97 -5.40 10.29
CA ASN A 364 -11.21 -5.05 9.09
C ASN A 364 -9.77 -4.58 9.43
N HIS A 365 -9.12 -5.27 10.37
CA HIS A 365 -7.81 -4.87 10.87
C HIS A 365 -6.73 -4.90 9.79
N GLU A 366 -6.86 -5.71 8.75
CA GLU A 366 -5.90 -5.78 7.66
C GLU A 366 -5.77 -4.42 6.95
N ALA A 367 -6.90 -3.75 6.71
CA ALA A 367 -6.90 -2.40 6.15
C ALA A 367 -6.45 -1.36 7.18
N LYS A 368 -6.88 -1.49 8.45
CA LYS A 368 -6.44 -0.59 9.51
C LYS A 368 -4.92 -0.65 9.74
N ALA A 369 -4.31 -1.80 9.53
CA ALA A 369 -2.86 -2.03 9.65
C ALA A 369 -2.05 -1.64 8.41
N ALA A 370 -2.63 -0.88 7.47
CA ALA A 370 -1.97 -0.46 6.23
C ALA A 370 -1.52 -1.63 5.32
N LYS A 371 -2.07 -2.85 5.49
CA LYS A 371 -1.67 -4.01 4.69
C LYS A 371 -2.40 -4.10 3.35
N VAL A 372 -3.54 -3.41 3.23
CA VAL A 372 -4.39 -3.31 2.04
C VAL A 372 -5.18 -2.01 2.09
N LEU A 373 -5.56 -1.48 0.93
CA LEU A 373 -6.54 -0.39 0.82
C LEU A 373 -7.96 -0.95 0.74
N ARG A 374 -8.75 -0.69 1.78
CA ARG A 374 -10.20 -0.94 1.83
C ARG A 374 -10.89 0.23 2.52
N ARG A 375 -12.17 0.43 2.22
CA ARG A 375 -12.97 1.43 2.94
C ARG A 375 -13.05 1.06 4.43
N LEU A 376 -12.78 2.05 5.29
CA LEU A 376 -12.91 1.92 6.73
C LEU A 376 -14.27 2.47 7.18
N GLU A 377 -14.97 1.73 8.02
CA GLU A 377 -16.25 2.16 8.60
C GLU A 377 -16.03 2.73 10.00
N LYS A 378 -16.28 4.03 10.15
CA LYS A 378 -16.11 4.72 11.45
C LYS A 378 -17.08 4.23 12.52
N ASN A 379 -18.27 3.79 12.11
CA ASN A 379 -19.37 3.43 13.01
C ASN A 379 -19.32 1.97 13.48
N VAL A 380 -18.41 1.15 12.95
CA VAL A 380 -18.25 -0.23 13.40
C VAL A 380 -17.30 -0.26 14.60
N GLN A 381 -17.89 -0.16 15.79
CA GLN A 381 -17.20 -0.29 17.06
C GLN A 381 -17.93 -1.30 17.94
N TYR A 382 -17.16 -2.18 18.57
CA TYR A 382 -17.67 -3.21 19.46
C TYR A 382 -16.91 -3.13 20.78
N ASP A 383 -17.62 -3.48 21.85
CA ASP A 383 -17.02 -3.72 23.15
C ASP A 383 -16.37 -5.11 23.14
N TYR A 384 -15.16 -5.18 23.69
CA TYR A 384 -14.41 -6.41 23.82
C TYR A 384 -14.30 -6.76 25.30
N ALA A 385 -14.49 -8.04 25.64
CA ALA A 385 -14.33 -8.52 27.00
C ALA A 385 -12.89 -8.27 27.48
N GLU A 386 -12.72 -7.88 28.75
CA GLU A 386 -11.42 -7.46 29.30
C GLU A 386 -10.31 -8.51 29.12
N ASN A 387 -10.64 -9.79 29.25
CA ASN A 387 -9.73 -10.93 29.07
C ASN A 387 -9.38 -11.24 27.60
N THR A 388 -9.92 -10.49 26.65
CA THR A 388 -9.54 -10.53 25.23
C THR A 388 -8.62 -9.36 24.85
N ILE A 389 -8.35 -8.45 25.79
CA ILE A 389 -7.52 -7.26 25.60
C ILE A 389 -6.13 -7.51 26.19
N ILE A 390 -5.10 -7.27 25.38
CA ILE A 390 -3.70 -7.37 25.79
C ILE A 390 -3.31 -6.07 26.50
N LYS A 391 -2.72 -6.13 27.69
CA LYS A 391 -2.10 -4.97 28.33
C LYS A 391 -0.68 -4.80 27.79
N ALA A 392 -0.28 -3.60 27.37
CA ALA A 392 1.02 -3.39 26.75
C ALA A 392 2.17 -3.66 27.73
N ASN A 393 1.95 -3.43 29.03
CA ASN A 393 2.94 -3.72 30.08
C ASN A 393 3.15 -5.24 30.35
N THR A 394 2.29 -6.11 29.83
CA THR A 394 2.47 -7.58 29.92
C THR A 394 3.12 -8.17 28.67
N ILE A 395 3.36 -7.35 27.64
CA ILE A 395 4.08 -7.77 26.43
C ILE A 395 5.58 -7.82 26.73
N ILE A 396 6.17 -8.99 26.52
CA ILE A 396 7.59 -9.27 26.74
C ILE A 396 8.29 -9.32 25.39
N ASN A 397 9.34 -8.52 25.23
CA ASN A 397 10.23 -8.64 24.08
C ASN A 397 11.25 -9.77 24.35
N LEU A 398 11.19 -10.82 23.53
CA LEU A 398 12.06 -11.99 23.61
C LEU A 398 13.12 -12.03 22.50
N THR A 399 13.26 -10.95 21.71
CA THR A 399 14.15 -10.92 20.53
C THR A 399 15.57 -11.32 20.88
N ASP A 400 16.13 -10.76 21.96
CA ASP A 400 17.51 -11.06 22.40
C ASP A 400 17.68 -12.47 22.99
N LYS A 401 16.58 -13.19 23.22
CA LYS A 401 16.58 -14.58 23.70
C LYS A 401 16.46 -15.59 22.57
N MET A 402 16.21 -15.14 21.34
CA MET A 402 16.18 -15.97 20.15
C MET A 402 17.53 -15.92 19.46
N THR A 403 18.11 -17.09 19.24
CA THR A 403 19.35 -17.21 18.46
C THR A 403 19.07 -17.04 16.95
N SER A 404 20.10 -16.82 16.15
CA SER A 404 19.99 -16.64 14.70
C SER A 404 19.39 -17.83 13.94
N ASN A 405 19.42 -19.05 14.52
CA ASN A 405 18.77 -20.22 13.94
C ASN A 405 17.29 -20.37 14.35
N GLY A 406 16.74 -19.39 15.08
CA GLY A 406 15.35 -19.40 15.56
C GLY A 406 15.13 -20.17 16.87
N ARG A 407 16.17 -20.71 17.52
CA ARG A 407 16.03 -21.32 18.85
C ARG A 407 15.74 -20.26 19.90
N LEU A 408 14.63 -20.41 20.62
CA LEU A 408 14.26 -19.61 21.77
C LEU A 408 14.48 -20.44 23.05
N THR A 409 15.20 -19.87 24.02
CA THR A 409 15.25 -20.39 25.39
C THR A 409 14.62 -19.38 26.33
N TRP A 410 13.52 -19.76 26.99
CA TRP A 410 12.73 -18.85 27.81
C TRP A 410 12.06 -19.57 28.99
N GLU A 411 12.27 -19.05 30.20
CA GLU A 411 11.48 -19.43 31.38
C GLU A 411 10.09 -18.78 31.29
N VAL A 412 9.09 -19.58 30.92
CA VAL A 412 7.74 -19.07 30.62
C VAL A 412 7.02 -18.81 31.94
N PRO A 413 6.55 -17.57 32.21
CA PRO A 413 5.74 -17.29 33.39
C PRO A 413 4.45 -18.11 33.40
N GLU A 414 3.83 -18.28 34.57
CA GLU A 414 2.55 -18.99 34.70
C GLU A 414 1.46 -18.49 33.72
N GLY A 415 0.58 -19.40 33.33
CA GLY A 415 -0.52 -19.14 32.38
C GLY A 415 -0.21 -19.50 30.92
N ASN A 416 -1.17 -19.27 30.02
CA ASN A 416 -0.98 -19.54 28.59
C ASN A 416 -0.41 -18.30 27.89
N TRP A 417 0.60 -18.49 27.07
CA TRP A 417 1.31 -17.44 26.36
C TRP A 417 1.23 -17.62 24.85
N THR A 418 1.10 -16.49 24.16
CA THR A 418 1.21 -16.37 22.72
C THR A 418 2.55 -15.75 22.41
N ILE A 419 3.35 -16.44 21.61
CA ILE A 419 4.60 -15.92 21.07
C ILE A 419 4.37 -15.59 19.60
N VAL A 420 4.72 -14.38 19.18
CA VAL A 420 4.66 -13.96 17.79
C VAL A 420 6.06 -13.59 17.32
N ARG A 421 6.55 -14.34 16.33
CA ARG A 421 7.78 -14.03 15.59
C ARG A 421 7.43 -13.15 14.40
N PHE A 422 7.65 -11.84 14.55
CA PHE A 422 7.51 -10.88 13.46
C PHE A 422 8.79 -10.88 12.63
N GLY A 423 8.64 -10.99 11.32
CA GLY A 423 9.71 -10.79 10.36
C GLY A 423 9.23 -10.02 9.15
N HIS A 424 10.11 -9.77 8.21
CA HIS A 424 9.74 -9.28 6.89
C HIS A 424 10.40 -10.11 5.80
N ILE A 425 9.74 -10.18 4.64
CA ILE A 425 10.15 -10.97 3.50
C ILE A 425 10.00 -10.16 2.22
N ASN A 426 10.83 -10.44 1.19
CA ASN A 426 10.59 -9.91 -0.15
C ASN A 426 9.20 -10.37 -0.66
N MET A 427 8.44 -9.46 -1.25
CA MET A 427 7.07 -9.76 -1.68
C MET A 427 6.99 -10.69 -2.90
N ARG A 428 8.13 -10.99 -3.52
CA ARG A 428 8.30 -11.76 -4.76
C ARG A 428 7.48 -11.18 -5.93
N LEU A 429 7.57 -9.87 -6.07
CA LEU A 429 6.92 -9.10 -7.14
C LEU A 429 7.97 -8.54 -8.07
N THR A 430 7.68 -8.56 -9.36
CA THR A 430 8.57 -8.11 -10.42
C THR A 430 7.90 -7.06 -11.28
N ASN A 431 8.70 -6.26 -12.00
CA ASN A 431 8.19 -5.36 -13.02
C ASN A 431 7.41 -6.14 -14.09
N LYS A 432 6.38 -5.51 -14.66
CA LYS A 432 5.47 -6.13 -15.61
C LYS A 432 4.77 -5.09 -16.51
N PRO A 433 4.23 -5.54 -17.65
CA PRO A 433 4.53 -6.78 -18.34
C PRO A 433 5.86 -6.64 -19.08
N ALA A 434 6.92 -7.28 -18.59
CA ALA A 434 8.25 -7.30 -19.20
C ALA A 434 8.55 -8.68 -19.80
N VAL A 435 9.48 -8.73 -20.75
CA VAL A 435 10.03 -10.00 -21.26
C VAL A 435 10.94 -10.64 -20.20
N PRO A 436 11.14 -11.98 -20.22
CA PRO A 436 11.86 -12.68 -19.15
C PRO A 436 13.26 -12.10 -18.85
N GLU A 437 14.04 -11.77 -19.89
CA GLU A 437 15.38 -11.19 -19.78
C GLU A 437 15.41 -9.81 -19.11
N ALA A 438 14.31 -9.08 -19.16
CA ALA A 438 14.15 -7.73 -18.62
C ALA A 438 13.25 -7.69 -17.38
N THR A 439 12.91 -8.85 -16.82
CA THR A 439 12.07 -9.00 -15.62
C THR A 439 12.96 -9.22 -14.40
N GLY A 440 12.73 -8.47 -13.34
CA GLY A 440 13.36 -8.69 -12.04
C GLY A 440 12.60 -8.00 -10.91
N TRP A 441 13.17 -8.00 -9.70
CA TRP A 441 12.44 -7.57 -8.50
C TRP A 441 11.99 -6.12 -8.58
N GLU A 442 10.81 -5.85 -8.01
CA GLU A 442 10.38 -4.49 -7.67
C GLU A 442 11.25 -3.96 -6.53
N SER A 443 11.92 -2.83 -6.75
CA SER A 443 12.74 -2.13 -5.74
C SER A 443 11.92 -1.74 -4.52
N SER A 444 12.54 -1.65 -3.35
CA SER A 444 11.84 -1.19 -2.15
C SER A 444 11.37 0.25 -2.30
N LYS A 445 10.10 0.46 -1.99
CA LYS A 445 9.41 1.75 -2.11
C LYS A 445 9.44 2.54 -0.80
N LEU A 446 9.94 1.94 0.28
CA LEU A 446 10.04 2.58 1.58
C LEU A 446 11.48 3.03 1.89
N ASP A 447 12.44 2.71 1.01
CA ASP A 447 13.86 2.91 1.23
C ASP A 447 14.46 3.72 0.10
N LYS A 448 14.88 4.96 0.40
CA LYS A 448 15.43 5.91 -0.59
C LYS A 448 16.56 5.32 -1.45
N ILE A 449 17.49 4.62 -0.80
CA ILE A 449 18.66 4.04 -1.47
C ILE A 449 18.29 3.03 -2.57
N ALA A 450 17.20 2.28 -2.41
CA ALA A 450 16.76 1.32 -3.44
C ALA A 450 16.23 2.06 -4.68
N ILE A 451 15.57 3.20 -4.49
CA ILE A 451 15.09 4.04 -5.60
C ILE A 451 16.26 4.74 -6.29
N GLU A 452 17.22 5.24 -5.53
CA GLU A 452 18.45 5.81 -6.08
C GLU A 452 19.24 4.78 -6.90
N ASN A 453 19.43 3.56 -6.36
CA ASN A 453 20.08 2.48 -7.07
C ASN A 453 19.33 2.09 -8.35
N HIS A 454 18.00 1.99 -8.29
CA HIS A 454 17.17 1.70 -9.47
C HIS A 454 17.35 2.72 -10.59
N LEU A 455 17.40 4.01 -10.25
CA LEU A 455 17.54 5.09 -11.22
C LEU A 455 18.98 5.26 -11.72
N ARG A 456 19.96 5.33 -10.81
CA ARG A 456 21.36 5.65 -11.14
C ARG A 456 22.17 4.43 -11.60
N ASN A 457 21.88 3.25 -11.07
CA ASN A 457 22.64 2.03 -11.35
C ASN A 457 21.85 1.01 -12.19
N GLY A 458 20.56 1.28 -12.45
CA GLY A 458 19.71 0.47 -13.31
C GLY A 458 19.71 0.92 -14.78
N MET A 459 18.60 0.60 -15.48
CA MET A 459 18.44 0.89 -16.92
C MET A 459 18.65 2.37 -17.25
N ILE A 460 18.00 3.29 -16.53
CA ILE A 460 18.07 4.73 -16.86
C ILE A 460 19.50 5.25 -16.72
N GLY A 461 20.17 4.96 -15.60
CA GLY A 461 21.56 5.35 -15.35
C GLY A 461 22.53 4.87 -16.43
N ASN A 462 22.37 3.62 -16.89
CA ASN A 462 23.18 3.07 -17.97
C ASN A 462 22.96 3.79 -19.31
N LEU A 463 21.72 4.20 -19.60
CA LEU A 463 21.35 4.84 -20.85
C LEU A 463 21.71 6.34 -20.90
N ILE A 464 21.65 7.04 -19.77
CA ILE A 464 21.76 8.51 -19.69
C ILE A 464 23.19 9.03 -19.53
N LYS A 465 24.17 8.16 -19.24
CA LYS A 465 25.60 8.52 -19.15
C LYS A 465 26.07 9.34 -20.37
N ASP A 466 27.14 10.10 -20.22
CA ASP A 466 27.73 10.89 -21.31
C ASP A 466 27.97 10.04 -22.58
N GLY A 467 27.47 10.51 -23.73
CA GLY A 467 27.49 9.74 -24.99
C GLY A 467 26.58 8.51 -25.02
N GLY A 468 25.80 8.26 -23.97
CA GLY A 468 24.82 7.18 -23.86
C GLY A 468 23.60 7.37 -24.77
N PRO A 469 22.75 6.34 -24.94
CA PRO A 469 21.56 6.39 -25.78
C PRO A 469 20.66 7.60 -25.57
N ILE A 470 20.42 7.96 -24.31
CA ILE A 470 19.52 9.07 -23.93
C ILE A 470 20.26 10.20 -23.19
N GLY A 471 21.60 10.15 -23.17
CA GLY A 471 22.46 11.18 -22.60
C GLY A 471 22.49 12.47 -23.43
N ASP A 472 23.37 13.40 -23.06
CA ASP A 472 23.60 14.66 -23.79
C ASP A 472 22.32 15.53 -23.96
N GLY A 473 21.46 15.52 -22.94
CA GLY A 473 20.21 16.28 -22.88
C GLY A 473 19.11 15.76 -23.81
N LYS A 474 19.16 14.48 -24.23
CA LYS A 474 18.11 13.89 -25.07
C LYS A 474 16.87 13.45 -24.28
N LEU A 475 17.04 13.01 -23.03
CA LEU A 475 15.94 12.66 -22.16
C LEU A 475 15.24 13.92 -21.66
N HIS A 476 13.94 14.05 -21.93
CA HIS A 476 13.09 15.11 -21.38
C HIS A 476 12.58 14.74 -19.99
N GLY A 477 12.08 13.52 -19.81
CA GLY A 477 11.51 13.09 -18.53
C GLY A 477 11.40 11.59 -18.34
N LEU A 478 11.07 11.22 -17.10
CA LEU A 478 10.74 9.86 -16.69
C LEU A 478 9.28 9.77 -16.30
N LEU A 479 8.67 8.62 -16.62
CA LEU A 479 7.33 8.29 -16.18
C LEU A 479 7.37 7.30 -14.99
N ILE A 480 6.49 7.56 -14.02
CA ILE A 480 5.98 6.62 -13.04
C ILE A 480 4.53 6.34 -13.41
N ASP A 481 4.30 5.23 -14.12
CA ASP A 481 2.96 4.76 -14.47
C ASP A 481 2.16 4.29 -13.23
N SER A 482 0.89 3.93 -13.44
CA SER A 482 -0.02 3.47 -12.38
C SER A 482 0.53 2.32 -11.52
N TRP A 483 0.12 2.32 -10.25
CA TRP A 483 0.68 1.43 -9.22
C TRP A 483 0.13 0.00 -9.30
N GLU A 484 0.98 -0.96 -9.68
CA GLU A 484 0.60 -2.39 -9.75
C GLU A 484 1.39 -3.32 -8.82
N SER A 485 2.05 -2.78 -7.81
CA SER A 485 3.03 -3.49 -6.96
C SER A 485 2.51 -3.93 -5.59
N HIS A 486 1.18 -3.98 -5.40
CA HIS A 486 0.52 -4.24 -4.10
C HIS A 486 0.97 -3.25 -3.01
N VAL A 487 0.81 -3.57 -1.72
CA VAL A 487 1.18 -2.66 -0.62
C VAL A 487 2.40 -3.22 0.12
N PRO A 488 3.60 -2.66 -0.10
CA PRO A 488 4.75 -2.87 0.79
C PRO A 488 4.41 -2.41 2.21
N THR A 489 4.89 -3.14 3.21
CA THR A 489 4.54 -2.87 4.63
C THR A 489 5.75 -2.78 5.54
N TRP A 490 6.96 -2.97 5.03
CA TRP A 490 8.19 -2.87 5.83
C TRP A 490 9.38 -2.41 5.00
N THR A 491 10.39 -1.84 5.66
CA THR A 491 11.67 -1.39 5.08
C THR A 491 12.64 -2.57 4.88
N MET A 492 13.71 -2.38 4.11
CA MET A 492 14.71 -3.44 3.84
C MET A 492 15.57 -3.79 5.08
N ASN A 493 15.72 -2.82 5.98
CA ASN A 493 16.31 -2.99 7.30
C ASN A 493 15.20 -2.99 8.36
N SER A 494 15.24 -3.97 9.28
CA SER A 494 14.17 -4.19 10.25
C SER A 494 13.89 -2.98 11.15
N GLU A 495 14.92 -2.20 11.51
CA GLU A 495 14.81 -1.10 12.47
C GLU A 495 14.36 0.23 11.85
N ASP A 496 14.45 0.39 10.53
CA ASP A 496 14.22 1.70 9.91
C ASP A 496 12.75 2.12 9.99
N MET A 497 11.81 1.20 9.79
CA MET A 497 10.39 1.49 10.00
C MET A 497 10.06 1.88 11.46
N PHE A 498 10.76 1.31 12.45
CA PHE A 498 10.59 1.74 13.85
C PHE A 498 11.05 3.17 14.05
N LYS A 499 12.18 3.56 13.46
CA LYS A 499 12.70 4.94 13.53
C LYS A 499 11.78 5.92 12.81
N GLU A 500 11.33 5.57 11.60
CA GLU A 500 10.38 6.39 10.82
C GLU A 500 9.11 6.66 11.65
N PHE A 501 8.53 5.61 12.23
CA PHE A 501 7.35 5.75 13.09
C PHE A 501 7.63 6.63 14.33
N GLU A 502 8.69 6.33 15.08
CA GLU A 502 8.98 7.02 16.33
C GLU A 502 9.30 8.51 16.10
N GLN A 503 10.08 8.84 15.07
CA GLN A 503 10.41 10.21 14.71
C GLN A 503 9.17 11.01 14.28
N ARG A 504 8.27 10.39 13.50
CA ARG A 504 7.09 11.05 12.95
C ARG A 504 5.94 11.15 13.96
N ARG A 505 5.80 10.19 14.86
CA ARG A 505 4.64 10.06 15.77
C ARG A 505 4.97 10.37 17.23
N GLY A 506 6.24 10.38 17.61
CA GLY A 506 6.72 10.74 18.94
C GLY A 506 6.62 9.63 20.00
N TYR A 507 6.43 8.37 19.59
CA TYR A 507 6.41 7.21 20.48
C TYR A 507 6.79 5.92 19.74
N SER A 508 7.24 4.90 20.48
CA SER A 508 7.64 3.62 19.90
C SER A 508 6.44 2.74 19.54
N MET A 509 6.46 2.13 18.35
CA MET A 509 5.47 1.12 17.92
C MET A 509 5.82 -0.31 18.33
N LYS A 510 6.99 -0.57 18.94
CA LYS A 510 7.52 -1.94 19.16
C LYS A 510 6.54 -2.85 19.93
N THR A 511 5.91 -2.35 20.98
CA THR A 511 4.92 -3.13 21.77
C THR A 511 3.55 -3.21 21.12
N TYR A 512 3.28 -2.44 20.07
CA TYR A 512 1.99 -2.37 19.40
C TYR A 512 1.91 -3.25 18.13
N LEU A 513 2.99 -3.94 17.74
CA LEU A 513 2.96 -4.85 16.59
C LEU A 513 1.81 -5.88 16.61
N PRO A 514 1.39 -6.47 17.76
CA PRO A 514 0.22 -7.36 17.80
C PRO A 514 -1.06 -6.71 17.27
N ALA A 515 -1.22 -5.39 17.39
CA ALA A 515 -2.38 -4.69 16.84
C ALA A 515 -2.45 -4.78 15.31
N THR A 516 -1.31 -4.94 14.62
CA THR A 516 -1.27 -5.13 13.15
C THR A 516 -1.84 -6.48 12.70
N MET A 517 -2.04 -7.41 13.65
CA MET A 517 -2.70 -8.70 13.48
C MET A 517 -4.14 -8.68 14.02
N GLY A 518 -4.66 -7.49 14.33
CA GLY A 518 -6.01 -7.29 14.83
C GLY A 518 -6.20 -7.52 16.32
N TYR A 519 -5.14 -7.83 17.09
CA TYR A 519 -5.28 -7.88 18.55
C TYR A 519 -5.62 -6.49 19.12
N ILE A 520 -6.39 -6.49 20.21
CA ILE A 520 -6.71 -5.26 20.95
C ILE A 520 -5.63 -5.09 22.01
N VAL A 521 -4.85 -4.01 21.90
CA VAL A 521 -3.79 -3.64 22.86
C VAL A 521 -4.23 -2.40 23.64
N GLU A 522 -4.20 -2.50 24.96
CA GLU A 522 -4.74 -1.58 25.97
C GLU A 522 -6.25 -1.35 25.91
N SER A 523 -6.75 -0.86 24.78
CA SER A 523 -8.18 -0.62 24.51
C SER A 523 -8.43 -0.51 23.00
N THR A 524 -9.70 -0.58 22.60
CA THR A 524 -10.11 -0.35 21.20
C THR A 524 -9.69 1.04 20.70
N GLU A 525 -9.76 2.06 21.55
CA GLU A 525 -9.37 3.43 21.22
C GLU A 525 -7.86 3.52 20.97
N VAL A 526 -7.04 3.02 21.90
CA VAL A 526 -5.57 3.04 21.78
C VAL A 526 -5.12 2.25 20.55
N THR A 527 -5.67 1.05 20.36
CA THR A 527 -5.39 0.20 19.20
C THR A 527 -5.74 0.92 17.89
N THR A 528 -6.93 1.53 17.81
CA THR A 528 -7.39 2.22 16.61
C THR A 528 -6.54 3.47 16.33
N LYS A 529 -6.15 4.21 17.37
CA LYS A 529 -5.25 5.35 17.26
C LYS A 529 -3.89 4.91 16.72
N PHE A 530 -3.28 3.87 17.32
CA PHE A 530 -2.01 3.32 16.85
C PHE A 530 -2.07 2.93 15.37
N LEU A 531 -3.09 2.17 14.97
CA LEU A 531 -3.24 1.73 13.58
C LEU A 531 -3.47 2.91 12.62
N ARG A 532 -4.13 3.98 13.06
CA ARG A 532 -4.23 5.23 12.27
C ARG A 532 -2.87 5.91 12.14
N ASP A 533 -2.12 6.03 13.23
CA ASP A 533 -0.79 6.64 13.22
C ASP A 533 0.18 5.81 12.35
N LEU A 534 0.04 4.49 12.32
CA LEU A 534 0.78 3.60 11.41
C LEU A 534 0.44 3.90 9.94
N ARG A 535 -0.86 3.98 9.59
CA ARG A 535 -1.26 4.37 8.22
C ARG A 535 -0.72 5.74 7.82
N HIS A 536 -0.76 6.71 8.73
CA HIS A 536 -0.23 8.05 8.48
C HIS A 536 1.30 8.05 8.35
N THR A 537 2.01 7.19 9.09
CA THR A 537 3.45 7.01 8.91
C THR A 537 3.75 6.41 7.54
N MET A 538 3.02 5.36 7.14
CA MET A 538 3.18 4.72 5.83
C MET A 538 2.93 5.72 4.69
N ASP A 539 1.86 6.51 4.79
CA ASP A 539 1.54 7.60 3.87
C ASP A 539 2.73 8.54 3.65
N GLU A 540 3.24 9.15 4.73
CA GLU A 540 4.37 10.06 4.63
C GLU A 540 5.66 9.37 4.14
N VAL A 541 5.91 8.12 4.55
CA VAL A 541 7.11 7.37 4.10
C VAL A 541 7.03 7.05 2.61
N PHE A 542 5.88 6.64 2.07
CA PHE A 542 5.73 6.46 0.62
C PHE A 542 5.94 7.77 -0.13
N ILE A 543 5.37 8.87 0.36
CA ILE A 543 5.51 10.19 -0.26
C ILE A 543 6.98 10.64 -0.25
N ASP A 544 7.63 10.61 0.92
CA ASP A 544 8.99 11.12 1.11
C ASP A 544 10.06 10.23 0.49
N ASN A 545 9.95 8.91 0.66
CA ASN A 545 11.02 7.96 0.31
C ASN A 545 10.87 7.42 -1.10
N PHE A 546 9.65 7.35 -1.66
CA PHE A 546 9.42 6.96 -3.05
C PHE A 546 9.21 8.17 -3.95
N PHE A 547 8.05 8.82 -3.90
CA PHE A 547 7.66 9.81 -4.93
C PHE A 547 8.57 11.03 -4.95
N LYS A 548 8.77 11.67 -3.78
CA LYS A 548 9.59 12.88 -3.66
C LYS A 548 11.06 12.59 -3.93
N HIS A 549 11.57 11.47 -3.42
CA HIS A 549 12.97 11.10 -3.63
C HIS A 549 13.23 10.67 -5.08
N PHE A 550 12.32 9.94 -5.73
CA PHE A 550 12.39 9.64 -7.15
C PHE A 550 12.47 10.94 -7.97
N ALA A 551 11.58 11.91 -7.71
CA ALA A 551 11.61 13.21 -8.38
C ALA A 551 12.94 13.94 -8.17
N THR A 552 13.44 13.95 -6.93
CA THR A 552 14.74 14.54 -6.61
C THR A 552 15.87 13.91 -7.44
N VAL A 553 15.96 12.58 -7.46
CA VAL A 553 17.01 11.85 -8.19
C VAL A 553 16.86 12.03 -9.71
N ALA A 554 15.64 12.04 -10.23
CA ALA A 554 15.38 12.27 -11.65
C ALA A 554 15.78 13.70 -12.08
N HIS A 555 15.43 14.72 -11.30
CA HIS A 555 15.84 16.10 -11.55
C HIS A 555 17.38 16.25 -11.48
N ASP A 556 18.04 15.60 -10.51
CA ASP A 556 19.51 15.55 -10.44
C ASP A 556 20.14 14.89 -11.68
N MET A 557 19.42 13.97 -12.32
CA MET A 557 19.82 13.32 -13.58
C MET A 557 19.43 14.14 -14.82
N GLY A 558 18.81 15.31 -14.66
CA GLY A 558 18.41 16.20 -15.74
C GLY A 558 17.11 15.82 -16.45
N ALA A 559 16.22 15.07 -15.78
CA ALA A 559 14.95 14.63 -16.34
C ALA A 559 13.77 15.12 -15.50
N GLU A 560 12.71 15.61 -16.14
CA GLU A 560 11.41 15.89 -15.51
C GLU A 560 10.73 14.59 -15.04
N VAL A 561 9.75 14.69 -14.13
CA VAL A 561 8.96 13.52 -13.69
C VAL A 561 7.49 13.69 -14.02
N TYR A 562 6.95 12.68 -14.68
CA TYR A 562 5.52 12.47 -14.87
C TYR A 562 5.11 11.32 -13.95
N THR A 563 4.03 11.49 -13.20
CA THR A 563 3.50 10.44 -12.32
C THR A 563 2.01 10.30 -12.50
N GLU A 564 1.55 9.05 -12.60
CA GLU A 564 0.14 8.72 -12.46
C GLU A 564 -0.25 8.53 -10.99
N GLY A 565 -1.49 8.12 -10.76
CA GLY A 565 -2.04 7.83 -9.44
C GLY A 565 -1.52 6.52 -8.84
N ALA A 566 -1.42 6.50 -7.52
CA ALA A 566 -1.16 5.30 -6.73
C ALA A 566 -2.01 5.26 -5.45
N GLY A 567 -2.11 6.42 -4.79
CA GLY A 567 -2.98 6.65 -3.64
C GLY A 567 -4.45 6.58 -4.02
N GLY A 568 -5.29 6.05 -3.12
CA GLY A 568 -6.72 5.90 -3.36
C GLY A 568 -7.12 4.77 -4.32
N GLU A 569 -6.16 4.21 -5.07
CA GLU A 569 -6.38 3.06 -5.96
C GLU A 569 -5.91 1.74 -5.34
N VAL A 570 -4.62 1.62 -5.02
CA VAL A 570 -4.03 0.41 -4.41
C VAL A 570 -3.33 0.75 -3.11
N LEU A 571 -2.58 1.85 -3.08
CA LEU A 571 -1.88 2.29 -1.88
C LEU A 571 -2.82 3.05 -0.93
N PRO A 572 -2.80 2.74 0.38
CA PRO A 572 -3.59 3.43 1.38
C PRO A 572 -2.95 4.76 1.81
N ILE A 573 -2.68 5.63 0.83
CA ILE A 573 -2.01 6.94 0.98
C ILE A 573 -2.89 8.05 0.38
N ASP A 574 -2.61 9.30 0.73
CA ASP A 574 -3.33 10.47 0.20
C ASP A 574 -3.02 10.65 -1.31
N PRO A 575 -4.02 10.52 -2.22
CA PRO A 575 -3.80 10.71 -3.65
C PRO A 575 -3.34 12.14 -4.01
N CYS A 576 -3.76 13.16 -3.24
CA CYS A 576 -3.43 14.55 -3.53
C CYS A 576 -1.96 14.87 -3.23
N ALA A 577 -1.35 14.17 -2.26
CA ALA A 577 0.03 14.41 -1.87
C ALA A 577 1.04 14.03 -2.96
N ILE A 578 0.72 13.03 -3.79
CA ILE A 578 1.53 12.62 -4.95
C ILE A 578 1.46 13.70 -6.04
N MET A 579 0.26 14.19 -6.31
CA MET A 579 0.01 15.15 -7.40
C MET A 579 0.71 16.49 -7.16
N ALA A 580 0.95 16.86 -5.89
CA ALA A 580 1.72 18.05 -5.53
C ALA A 580 3.21 17.96 -5.92
N LEU A 581 3.74 16.76 -6.21
CA LEU A 581 5.13 16.53 -6.59
C LEU A 581 5.34 16.54 -8.11
N ALA A 582 4.27 16.53 -8.90
CA ALA A 582 4.30 16.11 -10.29
C ALA A 582 4.83 17.15 -11.29
N THR A 583 5.25 18.37 -10.92
CA THR A 583 5.78 19.39 -11.87
C THR A 583 6.31 20.67 -11.20
N SER A 584 6.97 20.60 -10.05
CA SER A 584 7.59 21.82 -9.48
C SER A 584 9.10 21.65 -9.30
N PRO A 585 9.93 22.43 -10.02
CA PRO A 585 11.35 22.54 -9.68
C PRO A 585 11.58 23.14 -8.28
#